data_AF-A0A9E6E2T6-F1
#
_entry.id   AF-A0A9E6E2T6-F1
#
_cell.length_a   1.000
_cell.length_b   1.000
_cell.length_c   1.000
_cell.angle_alpha   90.00
_cell.angle_beta   90.00
_cell.angle_gamma   90.00
#
_symmetry.space_group_name_H-M   'P 1'
#
loop_
_entity.id
_entity.type
_entity.pdbx_description
1 polymer ?
#
loop_
_entity_poly.entity_id
_entity_poly.type
_entity_poly.pdbx_seq_one_letter_code
_entity_poly.pdbx_strand_id
1 'polypeptide(L)'
;MSDKTSMSVWSYLLSSEARMTIIVPILIYNLTFWGVGAGAALIVTACYSALLELFSKRSGSLSIIALILVSGTIHYLYLHGYTLFGIDQESVFLSVGGSLSVIVVFGFYSMIGRPVVRTQAENALPRLMQLPVYGSPKYAQVWQEISLVWILAYAVKALLVIKFSSDMPDYADYFVFIGAWPLTLAMIAFSFYWPSIRWSSEASA
;
A
#
# COMPACT_ATOMS: atom_id res chain seq x y z
N MET A 1 -14.17 -34.81 2.95
CA MET A 1 -12.89 -34.36 2.35
C MET A 1 -13.06 -32.89 1.98
N SER A 2 -12.47 -31.98 2.77
CA SER A 2 -12.61 -30.53 2.58
C SER A 2 -11.57 -30.08 1.55
N ASP A 3 -12.03 -29.48 0.46
CA ASP A 3 -11.21 -28.88 -0.58
C ASP A 3 -10.29 -27.81 0.03
N LYS A 4 -9.03 -28.19 0.21
CA LYS A 4 -7.91 -27.25 0.38
C LYS A 4 -7.70 -26.51 -0.95
N THR A 5 -8.56 -25.54 -1.23
CA THR A 5 -8.28 -24.56 -2.27
C THR A 5 -7.08 -23.75 -1.81
N SER A 6 -5.92 -24.03 -2.40
CA SER A 6 -4.69 -23.29 -2.16
C SER A 6 -4.94 -21.80 -2.39
N MET A 7 -4.85 -21.01 -1.33
CA MET A 7 -5.01 -19.56 -1.37
C MET A 7 -3.92 -18.99 -2.27
N SER A 8 -4.33 -18.44 -3.41
CA SER A 8 -3.45 -17.91 -4.45
C SER A 8 -3.55 -16.39 -4.45
N VAL A 9 -2.44 -15.68 -4.65
CA VAL A 9 -2.41 -14.21 -4.81
C VAL A 9 -3.44 -13.73 -5.85
N TRP A 10 -3.73 -14.57 -6.84
CA TRP A 10 -4.75 -14.32 -7.86
C TRP A 10 -6.18 -14.18 -7.31
N SER A 11 -6.56 -14.93 -6.26
CA SER A 11 -7.90 -14.79 -5.67
C SER A 11 -8.09 -13.47 -4.93
N TYR A 12 -7.01 -12.89 -4.40
CA TYR A 12 -7.03 -11.56 -3.78
C TYR A 12 -7.15 -10.45 -4.82
N LEU A 13 -6.33 -10.50 -5.87
CA LEU A 13 -6.34 -9.50 -6.95
C LEU A 13 -7.68 -9.45 -7.72
N LEU A 14 -8.38 -10.59 -7.82
CA LEU A 14 -9.68 -10.69 -8.49
C LEU A 14 -10.89 -10.48 -7.55
N SER A 15 -10.65 -10.19 -6.27
CA SER A 15 -11.73 -10.01 -5.29
C SER A 15 -12.54 -8.73 -5.58
N SER A 16 -13.84 -8.75 -5.26
CA SER A 16 -14.69 -7.55 -5.38
C SER A 16 -14.17 -6.38 -4.54
N GLU A 17 -13.51 -6.68 -3.43
CA GLU A 17 -12.90 -5.68 -2.55
C GLU A 17 -11.74 -4.97 -3.25
N ALA A 18 -10.80 -5.73 -3.83
CA ALA A 18 -9.69 -5.17 -4.60
C ALA A 18 -10.19 -4.32 -5.78
N ARG A 19 -11.30 -4.71 -6.42
CA ARG A 19 -11.91 -3.90 -7.49
C ARG A 19 -12.42 -2.55 -6.99
N MET A 20 -13.15 -2.51 -5.87
CA MET A 20 -13.70 -1.25 -5.34
C MET A 20 -12.67 -0.35 -4.66
N THR A 21 -11.62 -0.93 -4.08
CA THR A 21 -10.63 -0.19 -3.29
C THR A 21 -9.35 0.14 -4.06
N ILE A 22 -9.09 -0.52 -5.18
CA ILE A 22 -7.89 -0.32 -6.01
C ILE A 22 -8.27 0.08 -7.43
N ILE A 23 -9.06 -0.73 -8.15
CA ILE A 23 -9.33 -0.48 -9.58
C ILE A 23 -10.19 0.77 -9.79
N VAL A 24 -11.32 0.88 -9.09
CA VAL A 24 -12.24 2.02 -9.25
C VAL A 24 -11.58 3.35 -8.89
N PRO A 25 -10.85 3.48 -7.76
CA PRO A 25 -10.10 4.69 -7.45
C PRO A 25 -9.06 5.07 -8.50
N ILE A 26 -8.34 4.10 -9.08
CA ILE A 26 -7.38 4.36 -10.17
C ILE A 26 -8.09 4.92 -11.40
N LEU A 27 -9.25 4.37 -11.76
CA LEU A 27 -10.05 4.87 -12.90
C LEU A 27 -10.57 6.28 -12.63
N ILE A 28 -11.14 6.53 -11.44
CA ILE A 28 -11.64 7.85 -11.04
C ILE A 28 -10.52 8.88 -11.05
N TYR A 29 -9.35 8.52 -10.51
CA TYR A 29 -8.18 9.39 -10.50
C TYR A 29 -7.75 9.75 -11.92
N ASN A 30 -7.55 8.76 -12.79
CA ASN A 30 -7.07 9.01 -14.16
C ASN A 30 -8.08 9.82 -14.99
N LEU A 31 -9.38 9.51 -14.90
CA LEU A 31 -10.43 10.25 -15.61
C LEU A 31 -10.51 11.71 -15.14
N THR A 32 -10.42 11.94 -13.82
CA THR A 32 -10.48 13.29 -13.26
C THR A 32 -9.20 14.07 -13.54
N PHE A 33 -8.05 13.40 -13.51
CA PHE A 33 -6.74 14.00 -13.83
C PHE A 33 -6.74 14.59 -15.24
N TRP A 34 -7.29 13.85 -16.22
CA TRP A 34 -7.39 14.30 -17.60
C TRP A 34 -8.27 15.54 -17.78
N GLY A 35 -9.31 15.70 -16.96
CA GLY A 35 -10.25 16.81 -17.10
C GLY A 35 -9.87 18.07 -16.32
N VAL A 36 -9.45 17.90 -15.07
CA VAL A 36 -9.43 18.99 -14.07
C VAL A 36 -8.08 19.10 -13.34
N GLY A 37 -7.11 18.25 -13.71
CA GLY A 37 -5.77 18.23 -13.13
C GLY A 37 -5.64 17.45 -11.81
N ALA A 38 -4.40 17.32 -11.35
CA ALA A 38 -4.02 16.42 -10.25
C ALA A 38 -4.73 16.73 -8.92
N GLY A 39 -4.86 18.00 -8.55
CA GLY A 39 -5.47 18.39 -7.26
C GLY A 39 -6.94 17.98 -7.17
N ALA A 40 -7.73 18.24 -8.21
CA ALA A 40 -9.13 17.83 -8.27
C ALA A 40 -9.27 16.30 -8.32
N ALA A 41 -8.39 15.61 -9.05
CA ALA A 41 -8.39 14.15 -9.11
C ALA A 41 -8.18 13.50 -7.74
N LEU A 42 -7.28 14.06 -6.93
CA LEU A 42 -7.04 13.60 -5.56
C LEU A 42 -8.27 13.79 -4.67
N ILE A 43 -8.87 14.97 -4.71
CA ILE A 43 -10.07 15.28 -3.90
C ILE A 43 -11.22 14.36 -4.29
N VAL A 44 -11.51 14.19 -5.58
CA VAL A 44 -12.60 13.33 -6.05
C VAL A 44 -12.36 11.87 -5.67
N THR A 45 -11.13 11.38 -5.81
CA THR A 45 -10.79 10.00 -5.43
C THR A 45 -10.89 9.80 -3.92
N ALA A 46 -10.43 10.77 -3.12
CA ALA A 46 -10.57 10.74 -1.67
C ALA A 46 -12.04 10.78 -1.22
N CYS A 47 -12.87 11.61 -1.85
CA CYS A 47 -14.31 11.68 -1.61
C CYS A 47 -15.00 10.34 -1.95
N TYR A 48 -14.68 9.72 -3.08
CA TYR A 48 -15.21 8.41 -3.44
C TYR A 48 -14.87 7.36 -2.38
N SER A 49 -13.60 7.28 -1.98
CA SER A 49 -13.16 6.31 -0.98
C SER A 49 -13.76 6.60 0.41
N ALA A 50 -13.96 7.86 0.78
CA ALA A 50 -14.63 8.25 2.04
C ALA A 50 -16.11 7.86 2.05
N LEU A 51 -16.82 8.07 0.94
CA LEU A 51 -18.20 7.62 0.76
C LEU A 51 -18.27 6.09 0.81
N LEU A 52 -17.35 5.41 0.15
CA LEU A 52 -17.27 3.95 0.18
C LEU A 52 -17.13 3.44 1.62
N GLU A 53 -16.32 4.06 2.47
CA GLU A 53 -16.22 3.68 3.88
C GLU A 53 -17.53 3.82 4.64
N LEU A 54 -18.17 4.99 4.49
CA LEU A 54 -19.40 5.34 5.18
C LEU A 54 -20.54 4.38 4.82
N PHE A 55 -20.65 3.98 3.55
CA PHE A 55 -21.68 3.07 3.08
C PHE A 55 -21.35 1.59 3.31
N SER A 56 -20.06 1.21 3.27
CA SER A 56 -19.66 -0.20 3.38
C SER A 56 -19.59 -0.69 4.82
N LYS A 57 -19.46 0.21 5.82
CA LYS A 57 -19.15 -0.13 7.22
C LYS A 57 -17.92 -1.05 7.39
N ARG A 58 -17.08 -1.16 6.36
CA ARG A 58 -15.86 -1.98 6.35
C ARG A 58 -14.68 -1.08 6.69
N SER A 59 -14.00 -1.38 7.79
CA SER A 59 -12.84 -0.62 8.24
C SER A 59 -11.65 -0.87 7.32
N GLY A 60 -11.03 0.17 6.78
CA GLY A 60 -9.77 0.02 6.03
C GLY A 60 -9.59 0.98 4.87
N SER A 61 -10.66 1.53 4.31
CA SER A 61 -10.56 2.53 3.24
C SER A 61 -9.90 3.83 3.72
N LEU A 62 -9.94 4.18 5.01
CA LEU A 62 -9.26 5.36 5.57
C LEU A 62 -7.75 5.30 5.34
N SER A 63 -7.15 4.10 5.36
CA SER A 63 -5.72 3.93 5.10
C SER A 63 -5.38 4.18 3.63
N ILE A 64 -6.27 3.79 2.73
CA ILE A 64 -6.14 4.04 1.29
C ILE A 64 -6.35 5.53 0.99
N ILE A 65 -7.34 6.15 1.64
CA ILE A 65 -7.57 7.60 1.57
C ILE A 65 -6.34 8.35 2.07
N ALA A 66 -5.79 7.96 3.22
CA ALA A 66 -4.59 8.57 3.76
C ALA A 66 -3.40 8.43 2.81
N LEU A 67 -3.20 7.27 2.18
CA LEU A 67 -2.16 7.08 1.17
C LEU A 67 -2.35 8.00 -0.03
N ILE A 68 -3.57 8.08 -0.57
CA ILE A 68 -3.89 8.94 -1.73
C ILE A 68 -3.71 10.41 -1.38
N LEU A 69 -4.21 10.85 -0.22
CA LEU A 69 -4.08 12.23 0.23
C LEU A 69 -2.63 12.61 0.48
N VAL A 70 -1.85 11.80 1.21
CA VAL A 70 -0.44 12.09 1.48
C VAL A 70 0.36 12.10 0.18
N SER A 71 0.20 11.09 -0.67
CA SER A 71 0.87 11.05 -1.98
C SER A 71 0.47 12.23 -2.87
N GLY A 72 -0.80 12.60 -2.82
CA GLY A 72 -1.35 13.71 -3.57
C GLY A 72 -0.87 15.08 -3.12
N THR A 73 -0.79 15.29 -1.80
CA THR A 73 -0.20 16.50 -1.22
C THR A 73 1.26 16.61 -1.62
N ILE A 74 2.01 15.51 -1.60
CA ILE A 74 3.41 15.51 -2.04
C ILE A 74 3.51 15.94 -3.51
N HIS A 75 2.69 15.38 -4.40
CA HIS A 75 2.66 15.79 -5.82
C HIS A 75 2.23 17.24 -6.01
N TYR A 76 1.22 17.70 -5.28
CA TYR A 76 0.76 19.09 -5.33
C TYR A 76 1.87 20.07 -4.94
N LEU A 77 2.65 19.76 -3.89
CA LEU A 77 3.80 20.57 -3.48
C LEU A 77 4.86 20.64 -4.58
N TYR A 78 5.15 19.54 -5.26
CA TYR A 78 6.07 19.52 -6.41
C TYR A 78 5.61 20.44 -7.54
N LEU A 79 4.34 20.38 -7.91
CA LEU A 79 3.77 21.25 -8.95
C LEU A 79 3.84 22.74 -8.59
N HIS A 80 3.95 23.08 -7.30
CA HIS A 80 4.12 24.46 -6.81
C HIS A 80 5.59 24.85 -6.58
N GLY A 81 6.54 24.04 -7.07
CA GLY A 81 7.97 24.33 -7.04
C GLY A 81 8.70 23.86 -5.78
N TYR A 82 8.04 23.11 -4.88
CA TYR A 82 8.73 22.50 -3.75
C TYR A 82 9.42 21.21 -4.16
N THR A 83 10.76 21.22 -4.21
CA THR A 83 11.56 20.02 -4.47
C THR A 83 12.07 19.43 -3.14
N LEU A 84 11.69 18.19 -2.85
CA LEU A 84 12.18 17.44 -1.71
C LEU A 84 13.53 16.86 -2.07
N PHE A 85 14.53 17.04 -1.22
CA PHE A 85 15.89 16.53 -1.42
C PHE A 85 16.58 17.01 -2.72
N GLY A 86 16.14 18.14 -3.29
CA GLY A 86 16.69 18.66 -4.55
C GLY A 86 16.37 17.80 -5.78
N ILE A 87 15.28 17.02 -5.74
CA ILE A 87 14.85 16.19 -6.86
C ILE A 87 14.04 17.04 -7.84
N ASP A 88 14.59 17.27 -9.03
CA ASP A 88 13.95 18.05 -10.10
C ASP A 88 13.20 17.17 -11.11
N GLN A 89 13.42 15.85 -11.09
CA GLN A 89 12.75 14.91 -11.99
C GLN A 89 11.44 14.42 -11.37
N GLU A 90 10.32 14.67 -12.05
CA GLU A 90 8.97 14.35 -11.55
C GLU A 90 8.80 12.87 -11.21
N SER A 91 9.31 11.96 -12.05
CA SER A 91 9.19 10.52 -11.85
C SER A 91 9.89 10.05 -10.57
N VAL A 92 11.09 10.58 -10.30
CA VAL A 92 11.88 10.32 -9.10
C VAL A 92 11.18 10.91 -7.88
N PHE A 93 10.70 12.15 -8.00
CA PHE A 93 9.99 12.84 -6.91
C PHE A 93 8.72 12.07 -6.51
N LEU A 94 7.91 11.67 -7.49
CA LEU A 94 6.70 10.88 -7.27
C LEU A 94 7.01 9.51 -6.65
N SER A 95 8.10 8.86 -7.09
CA SER A 95 8.52 7.57 -6.54
C SER A 95 8.96 7.66 -5.08
N VAL A 96 9.74 8.68 -4.74
CA VAL A 96 10.17 8.97 -3.36
C VAL A 96 8.98 9.39 -2.51
N GLY A 97 8.12 10.28 -3.03
CA GLY A 97 6.89 10.73 -2.38
C GLY A 97 5.91 9.60 -2.07
N GLY A 98 5.71 8.67 -3.02
CA GLY A 98 4.92 7.47 -2.78
C GLY A 98 5.51 6.57 -1.70
N SER A 99 6.84 6.46 -1.65
CA SER A 99 7.54 5.69 -0.61
C SER A 99 7.40 6.33 0.78
N LEU A 100 7.52 7.66 0.86
CA LEU A 100 7.23 8.42 2.08
C LEU A 100 5.78 8.26 2.53
N SER A 101 4.84 8.24 1.59
CA SER A 101 3.42 8.01 1.88
C SER A 101 3.19 6.65 2.53
N VAL A 102 3.83 5.59 2.00
CA VAL A 102 3.80 4.26 2.62
C VAL A 102 4.39 4.30 4.04
N ILE A 103 5.57 4.89 4.22
CA ILE A 103 6.24 4.98 5.53
C ILE A 103 5.36 5.68 6.57
N VAL A 104 4.82 6.85 6.22
CA VAL A 104 4.01 7.67 7.12
C VAL A 104 2.69 6.96 7.45
N VAL A 105 1.96 6.51 6.43
CA VAL A 105 0.63 5.91 6.64
C VAL A 105 0.76 4.56 7.32
N PHE A 106 1.65 3.67 6.86
CA PHE A 106 1.82 2.36 7.49
C PHE A 106 2.38 2.50 8.90
N GLY A 107 3.31 3.44 9.13
CA GLY A 107 3.83 3.75 10.45
C GLY A 107 2.72 4.20 11.40
N PHE A 108 1.89 5.16 10.98
CA PHE A 108 0.76 5.64 11.79
C PHE A 108 -0.21 4.50 12.16
N TYR A 109 -0.64 3.72 11.16
CA TYR A 109 -1.58 2.61 11.35
C TYR A 109 -0.98 1.46 12.19
N SER A 110 0.32 1.19 12.03
CA SER A 110 1.07 0.25 12.86
C SER A 110 1.10 0.69 14.32
N MET A 111 1.36 1.96 14.60
CA MET A 111 1.42 2.52 15.96
C MET A 111 0.07 2.46 16.70
N ILE A 112 -1.05 2.70 16.00
CA ILE A 112 -2.40 2.57 16.60
C ILE A 112 -2.88 1.11 16.71
N GLY A 113 -2.00 0.14 16.45
CA GLY A 113 -2.30 -1.30 16.59
C GLY A 113 -3.15 -1.88 15.47
N ARG A 114 -3.33 -1.14 14.36
CA ARG A 114 -4.14 -1.56 13.21
C ARG A 114 -3.34 -1.46 11.90
N PRO A 115 -2.31 -2.32 11.69
CA PRO A 115 -1.53 -2.30 10.46
C PRO A 115 -2.39 -2.28 9.20
N VAL A 116 -2.00 -1.46 8.22
CA VAL A 116 -2.75 -1.32 6.95
C VAL A 116 -2.88 -2.67 6.26
N VAL A 117 -1.76 -3.40 6.14
CA VAL A 117 -1.71 -4.69 5.45
C VAL A 117 -2.67 -5.71 6.08
N ARG A 118 -2.74 -5.76 7.42
CA ARG A 118 -3.69 -6.60 8.14
C ARG A 118 -5.12 -6.25 7.77
N THR A 119 -5.46 -4.97 7.87
CA THR A 119 -6.82 -4.49 7.64
C THR A 119 -7.28 -4.79 6.20
N GLN A 120 -6.39 -4.58 5.22
CA GLN A 120 -6.67 -4.92 3.82
C GLN A 120 -6.79 -6.44 3.60
N ALA A 121 -5.91 -7.22 4.22
CA ALA A 121 -5.97 -8.67 4.14
C ALA A 121 -7.28 -9.23 4.74
N GLU A 122 -7.69 -8.73 5.92
CA GLU A 122 -8.94 -9.14 6.59
C GLU A 122 -10.19 -8.77 5.77
N ASN A 123 -10.20 -7.60 5.13
CA ASN A 123 -11.31 -7.20 4.26
C ASN A 123 -11.42 -8.07 3.00
N ALA A 124 -10.28 -8.38 2.37
CA ALA A 124 -10.26 -9.20 1.16
C ALA A 124 -10.48 -10.69 1.45
N LEU A 125 -10.02 -11.17 2.61
CA LEU A 125 -10.11 -12.56 3.06
C LEU A 125 -10.72 -12.62 4.47
N PRO A 126 -12.05 -12.52 4.61
CA PRO A 126 -12.72 -12.57 5.91
C PRO A 126 -12.45 -13.85 6.71
N ARG A 127 -12.07 -14.95 6.03
CA ARG A 127 -11.66 -16.22 6.66
C ARG A 127 -10.44 -16.07 7.57
N LEU A 128 -9.60 -15.05 7.39
CA LEU A 128 -8.49 -14.77 8.31
C LEU A 128 -8.98 -14.50 9.73
N MET A 129 -10.17 -13.89 9.86
CA MET A 129 -10.80 -13.62 11.16
C MET A 129 -11.40 -14.89 11.81
N GLN A 130 -11.47 -16.00 11.08
CA GLN A 130 -11.97 -17.30 11.57
C GLN A 130 -10.84 -18.24 11.98
N LEU A 131 -9.58 -17.84 11.80
CA LEU A 131 -8.43 -18.66 12.19
C LEU A 131 -8.36 -18.77 13.73
N PRO A 132 -7.94 -19.93 14.27
CA PRO A 132 -7.80 -20.11 15.73
C PRO A 132 -6.85 -19.12 16.40
N VAL A 133 -5.86 -18.62 15.64
CA VAL A 133 -4.89 -17.63 16.10
C VAL A 133 -5.48 -16.21 16.13
N TYR A 134 -6.63 -15.96 15.51
CA TYR A 134 -7.23 -14.62 15.45
C TYR A 134 -7.56 -14.11 16.86
N GLY A 135 -7.26 -12.83 17.12
CA GLY A 135 -7.41 -12.22 18.45
C GLY A 135 -6.28 -12.53 19.44
N SER A 136 -5.35 -13.42 19.11
CA SER A 136 -4.15 -13.67 19.94
C SER A 136 -3.10 -12.55 19.78
N PRO A 137 -2.21 -12.36 20.77
CA PRO A 137 -1.05 -11.48 20.65
C PRO A 137 -0.14 -11.87 19.46
N LYS A 138 -0.01 -13.17 19.20
CA LYS A 138 0.80 -13.71 18.09
C LYS A 138 0.27 -13.26 16.73
N TYR A 139 -1.05 -13.27 16.54
CA TYR A 139 -1.67 -12.77 15.32
C TYR A 139 -1.37 -11.29 15.11
N ALA A 140 -1.52 -10.47 16.15
CA ALA A 140 -1.18 -9.06 16.08
C ALA A 140 0.32 -8.83 15.77
N GLN A 141 1.21 -9.58 16.42
CA GLN A 141 2.66 -9.48 16.22
C GLN A 141 3.07 -9.77 14.78
N VAL A 142 2.58 -10.84 14.17
CA VAL A 142 2.91 -11.20 12.78
C VAL A 142 2.52 -10.10 11.81
N TRP A 143 1.37 -9.47 12.00
CA TRP A 143 0.96 -8.34 11.17
C TRP A 143 1.77 -7.08 11.39
N GLN A 144 2.27 -6.85 12.62
CA GLN A 144 3.20 -5.76 12.90
C GLN A 144 4.57 -6.00 12.25
N GLU A 145 5.09 -7.23 12.30
CA GLU A 145 6.31 -7.63 11.58
C GLU A 145 6.19 -7.32 10.09
N ILE A 146 5.07 -7.71 9.47
CA ILE A 146 4.81 -7.44 8.05
C ILE A 146 4.79 -5.94 7.77
N SER A 147 4.06 -5.16 8.58
CA SER A 147 4.01 -3.70 8.42
C SER A 147 5.40 -3.05 8.50
N LEU A 148 6.24 -3.53 9.41
CA LEU A 148 7.61 -3.03 9.57
C LEU A 148 8.48 -3.38 8.36
N VAL A 149 8.36 -4.59 7.82
CA VAL A 149 9.06 -4.97 6.58
C VAL A 149 8.62 -4.10 5.40
N TRP A 150 7.33 -3.78 5.28
CA TRP A 150 6.85 -2.81 4.28
C TRP A 150 7.52 -1.43 4.46
N ILE A 151 7.51 -0.88 5.67
CA ILE A 151 8.12 0.42 5.96
C ILE A 151 9.61 0.42 5.60
N LEU A 152 10.35 -0.61 6.03
CA LEU A 152 11.79 -0.73 5.76
C LEU A 152 12.07 -0.88 4.26
N ALA A 153 11.32 -1.72 3.55
CA ALA A 153 11.51 -1.93 2.12
C ALA A 153 11.31 -0.63 1.32
N TYR A 154 10.27 0.15 1.65
CA TYR A 154 10.01 1.43 0.98
C TYR A 154 10.98 2.54 1.42
N ALA A 155 11.51 2.49 2.65
CA ALA A 155 12.58 3.38 3.07
C ALA A 155 13.88 3.10 2.30
N VAL A 156 14.28 1.84 2.19
CA VAL A 156 15.44 1.43 1.38
C VAL A 156 15.24 1.82 -0.08
N LYS A 157 14.05 1.56 -0.65
CA LYS A 157 13.70 2.00 -2.00
C LYS A 157 13.91 3.51 -2.17
N ALA A 158 13.36 4.34 -1.28
CA ALA A 158 13.49 5.79 -1.37
C ALA A 158 14.95 6.23 -1.39
N LEU A 159 15.78 5.68 -0.50
CA LEU A 159 17.21 5.97 -0.45
C LEU A 159 17.94 5.53 -1.72
N LEU A 160 17.64 4.34 -2.24
CA LEU A 160 18.23 3.85 -3.49
C LEU A 160 17.83 4.72 -4.68
N VAL A 161 16.55 5.10 -4.78
CA VAL A 161 16.05 5.96 -5.86
C VAL A 161 16.74 7.33 -5.82
N ILE A 162 16.85 7.96 -4.64
CA ILE A 162 17.57 9.23 -4.46
C ILE A 162 19.03 9.11 -4.89
N LYS A 163 19.71 8.05 -4.43
CA LYS A 163 21.13 7.83 -4.74
C LYS A 163 21.34 7.60 -6.24
N PHE A 164 20.59 6.68 -6.84
CA PHE A 164 20.75 6.34 -8.25
C PHE A 164 20.28 7.45 -9.18
N SER A 165 19.26 8.24 -8.82
CA SER A 165 18.89 9.42 -9.62
C SER A 165 19.98 10.49 -9.63
N SER A 166 20.74 10.60 -8.53
CA SER A 166 21.89 11.52 -8.44
C SER A 166 23.11 10.99 -9.19
N ASP A 167 23.41 9.69 -9.04
CA ASP A 167 24.61 9.07 -9.62
C ASP A 167 24.45 8.75 -11.12
N MET A 168 23.23 8.43 -11.56
CA MET A 168 22.90 7.94 -12.90
C MET A 168 21.54 8.51 -13.39
N PRO A 169 21.44 9.84 -13.63
CA PRO A 169 20.17 10.50 -13.96
C PRO A 169 19.50 9.93 -15.23
N ASP A 170 20.29 9.55 -16.24
CA ASP A 170 19.77 8.97 -17.49
C ASP A 170 19.04 7.62 -17.30
N TYR A 171 19.30 6.93 -16.18
CA TYR A 171 18.70 5.64 -15.84
C TYR A 171 17.68 5.73 -14.71
N ALA A 172 17.39 6.93 -14.19
CA ALA A 172 16.52 7.14 -13.04
C ALA A 172 15.13 6.49 -13.23
N ASP A 173 14.55 6.59 -14.43
CA ASP A 173 13.24 6.00 -14.74
C ASP A 173 13.24 4.47 -14.66
N TYR A 174 14.34 3.80 -15.00
CA TYR A 174 14.47 2.35 -14.84
C TYR A 174 14.48 1.94 -13.37
N PHE A 175 15.20 2.68 -12.53
CA PHE A 175 15.23 2.44 -11.08
C PHE A 175 13.87 2.71 -10.43
N VAL A 176 13.18 3.77 -10.87
CA VAL A 176 11.79 4.05 -10.46
C VAL A 176 10.87 2.90 -10.86
N PHE A 177 10.97 2.39 -12.09
CA PHE A 177 10.12 1.30 -12.59
C PHE A 177 10.32 -0.01 -11.80
N ILE A 178 11.58 -0.44 -11.58
CA ILE A 178 11.89 -1.65 -10.82
C ILE A 178 11.43 -1.52 -9.36
N GLY A 179 11.60 -0.33 -8.77
CA GLY A 179 11.15 -0.01 -7.42
C GLY A 179 9.63 0.24 -7.30
N ALA A 180 8.87 0.25 -8.39
CA ALA A 180 7.44 0.54 -8.37
C ALA A 180 6.61 -0.74 -8.17
N TRP A 181 5.96 -1.21 -9.22
CA TRP A 181 5.03 -2.34 -9.17
C TRP A 181 5.71 -3.69 -8.84
N PRO A 182 6.95 -4.01 -9.27
CA PRO A 182 7.56 -5.31 -8.96
C PRO A 182 7.82 -5.47 -7.47
N LEU A 183 8.37 -4.43 -6.83
CA LEU A 183 8.56 -4.42 -5.37
C LEU A 183 7.22 -4.56 -4.64
N THR A 184 6.20 -3.82 -5.08
CA THR A 184 4.86 -3.89 -4.48
C THR A 184 4.28 -5.31 -4.56
N LEU A 185 4.41 -5.99 -5.70
CA LEU A 185 3.99 -7.38 -5.85
C LEU A 185 4.79 -8.34 -4.97
N ALA A 186 6.11 -8.14 -4.87
CA ALA A 186 6.95 -8.94 -3.98
C ALA A 186 6.50 -8.79 -2.51
N MET A 187 6.17 -7.57 -2.10
CA MET A 187 5.67 -7.26 -0.76
C MET A 187 4.27 -7.83 -0.50
N ILE A 188 3.39 -7.84 -1.49
CA ILE A 188 2.10 -8.53 -1.42
C ILE A 188 2.33 -10.03 -1.23
N ALA A 189 3.18 -10.65 -2.06
CA ALA A 189 3.49 -12.08 -1.95
C ALA A 189 4.08 -12.41 -0.57
N PHE A 190 5.04 -11.63 -0.09
CA PHE A 190 5.57 -11.74 1.27
C PHE A 190 4.47 -11.71 2.34
N SER A 191 3.50 -10.80 2.20
CA SER A 191 2.37 -10.64 3.13
C SER A 191 1.43 -11.84 3.15
N PHE A 192 1.41 -12.66 2.11
CA PHE A 192 0.69 -13.94 2.08
C PHE A 192 1.49 -15.08 2.71
N TYR A 193 2.78 -15.18 2.40
CA TYR A 193 3.61 -16.29 2.83
C TYR A 193 4.06 -16.18 4.29
N TRP A 194 4.44 -14.98 4.75
CA TRP A 194 4.97 -14.78 6.10
C TRP A 194 4.03 -15.27 7.22
N PRO A 195 2.71 -14.95 7.20
CA PRO A 195 1.80 -15.46 8.22
C PRO A 195 1.71 -16.99 8.24
N SER A 196 1.68 -17.64 7.07
CA SER A 196 1.58 -19.10 7.00
C SER A 196 2.77 -19.80 7.65
N ILE A 197 3.97 -19.24 7.53
CA ILE A 197 5.19 -19.76 8.17
C ILE A 197 5.13 -19.53 9.70
N ARG A 198 4.78 -18.32 10.13
CA ARG A 198 4.79 -17.95 11.56
C ARG A 198 3.65 -18.58 12.36
N TRP A 199 2.51 -18.87 11.72
CA TRP A 199 1.38 -19.52 12.37
C TRP A 199 1.47 -21.06 12.36
N SER A 200 2.14 -21.67 11.38
CA SER A 200 2.32 -23.13 11.33
C SER A 200 3.37 -23.68 12.30
N SER A 201 4.33 -22.86 12.72
CA SER A 201 5.46 -23.29 13.55
C SER A 201 5.10 -23.77 14.97
N GLU A 202 3.84 -23.66 15.40
CA GLU A 202 3.36 -24.13 16.71
C GLU A 202 2.16 -25.07 16.63
N ALA A 203 1.66 -25.44 15.45
CA ALA A 203 0.71 -26.55 15.34
C ALA A 203 1.39 -27.91 15.65
N SER A 204 2.69 -27.90 15.97
CA SER A 204 3.55 -29.07 16.17
C SER A 204 4.38 -28.98 17.46
N ALA A 205 4.08 -28.04 18.36
CA ALA A 205 4.65 -27.93 19.69
C ALA A 205 3.54 -28.12 20.74
#